data_AF-A0A1C4V6R6-F1
#
_entry.id   AF-A0A1C4V6R6-F1
#
_cell.length_a   1.000
_cell.length_b   1.000
_cell.length_c   1.000
_cell.angle_alpha   90.00
_cell.angle_beta   90.00
_cell.angle_gamma   90.00
#
_symmetry.space_group_name_H-M   'P 1'
#
loop_
_entity.id
_entity.type
_entity.pdbx_description
1 polymer ?
#
loop_
_entity_poly.entity_id
_entity_poly.type
_entity_poly.pdbx_seq_one_letter_code
_entity_poly.pdbx_strand_id
1 'polypeptide(L)'
;MELPEPFEDFAEVHVERETFERTVHVDIDAQVPLSAENLVRAGTQASWASLADFAGNDYAFQRWAPPVFRANLDRDAQARPQRVERRTRGGLDVVGVRNLITLPGGELEVVFGLAAEVDEALADRDADRVIEAQRRVAGRRAQEGDAARREPGDDVTAVSDDGAVLMLIPR
;
A
#
# COMPACT_ATOMS: atom_id res chain seq x y z
N MET A 1 -33.22 -22.02 -33.28
CA MET A 1 -32.56 -20.72 -33.04
C MET A 1 -32.10 -20.78 -31.59
N GLU A 2 -30.92 -21.35 -31.40
CA GLU A 2 -30.32 -21.59 -30.08
C GLU A 2 -29.72 -20.28 -29.57
N LEU A 3 -29.98 -19.97 -28.30
CA LEU A 3 -29.31 -18.88 -27.60
C LEU A 3 -27.86 -19.32 -27.33
N PRO A 4 -26.86 -18.44 -27.55
CA PRO A 4 -25.48 -18.77 -27.19
C PRO A 4 -25.37 -18.91 -25.67
N GLU A 5 -24.66 -19.96 -25.25
CA GLU A 5 -24.39 -20.29 -23.85
C GLU A 5 -23.71 -19.12 -23.10
N PRO A 6 -23.98 -18.95 -21.79
CA PRO A 6 -23.29 -17.94 -21.00
C PRO A 6 -21.81 -18.33 -20.85
N PHE A 7 -20.94 -17.37 -21.12
CA PHE A 7 -19.50 -17.45 -20.92
C PHE A 7 -19.19 -17.78 -19.44
N GLU A 8 -18.88 -19.04 -19.15
CA GLU A 8 -18.25 -19.47 -17.91
C GLU A 8 -16.73 -19.49 -18.13
N ASP A 9 -16.05 -18.47 -17.66
CA ASP A 9 -14.64 -18.54 -17.23
C ASP A 9 -14.31 -17.25 -16.45
N PHE A 10 -14.80 -17.18 -15.23
CA PHE A 10 -14.27 -16.24 -14.24
C PHE A 10 -13.20 -16.98 -13.46
N ALA A 11 -11.95 -16.51 -13.50
CA ALA A 11 -10.96 -16.91 -12.51
C ALA A 11 -11.41 -16.34 -11.16
N GLU A 12 -12.07 -17.16 -10.36
CA GLU A 12 -12.42 -16.82 -8.98
C GLU A 12 -11.12 -16.78 -8.17
N VAL A 13 -10.53 -15.59 -8.03
CA VAL A 13 -9.39 -15.37 -7.14
C VAL A 13 -9.93 -15.32 -5.72
N HIS A 14 -9.91 -16.47 -5.04
CA HIS A 14 -10.10 -16.54 -3.59
C HIS A 14 -8.89 -15.88 -2.92
N VAL A 15 -9.01 -14.58 -2.65
CA VAL A 15 -8.18 -13.95 -1.62
C VAL A 15 -8.78 -14.38 -0.30
N GLU A 16 -8.31 -15.52 0.23
CA GLU A 16 -8.57 -15.86 1.61
C GLU A 16 -8.06 -14.69 2.46
N ARG A 17 -9.01 -13.95 3.04
CA ARG A 17 -8.73 -12.98 4.09
C ARG A 17 -8.37 -13.80 5.31
N GLU A 18 -7.17 -14.39 5.32
CA GLU A 18 -6.55 -14.80 6.56
C GLU A 18 -6.56 -13.54 7.41
N THR A 19 -7.40 -13.58 8.45
CA THR A 19 -7.64 -12.43 9.29
C THR A 19 -6.33 -12.19 10.00
N PHE A 20 -5.49 -11.31 9.44
CA PHE A 20 -4.27 -10.82 10.04
C PHE A 20 -4.67 -9.91 11.22
N GLU A 21 -5.35 -10.47 12.23
CA GLU A 21 -5.37 -9.92 13.57
C GLU A 21 -3.98 -10.12 14.16
N ARG A 22 -3.05 -9.27 13.70
CA ARG A 22 -1.73 -9.20 14.29
C ARG A 22 -1.82 -8.29 15.51
N THR A 23 -2.18 -8.87 16.64
CA THR A 23 -2.09 -8.21 17.93
C THR A 23 -0.62 -8.00 18.27
N VAL A 24 -0.11 -6.78 18.10
CA VAL A 24 1.25 -6.42 18.53
C VAL A 24 1.17 -5.88 19.94
N HIS A 25 1.73 -6.63 20.89
CA HIS A 25 1.96 -6.16 22.24
C HIS A 25 3.12 -5.17 22.22
N VAL A 26 2.81 -3.88 22.37
CA VAL A 26 3.82 -2.85 22.60
C VAL A 26 4.02 -2.77 24.11
N ASP A 27 5.17 -3.25 24.60
CA ASP A 27 5.60 -3.02 25.97
C ASP A 27 5.94 -1.53 26.12
N ILE A 28 4.93 -0.75 26.47
CA ILE A 28 5.11 0.61 26.97
C ILE A 28 5.44 0.42 28.44
N ASP A 29 6.66 0.77 28.84
CA ASP A 29 7.21 0.68 30.20
C ASP A 29 6.10 0.70 31.25
N ALA A 30 5.92 -0.40 31.99
CA ALA A 30 4.74 -0.69 32.83
C ALA A 30 4.46 0.34 33.95
N GLN A 31 5.27 1.39 34.04
CA GLN A 31 5.13 2.51 34.97
C GLN A 31 4.59 3.80 34.32
N VAL A 32 4.40 3.85 32.99
CA VAL A 32 3.80 5.00 32.30
C VAL A 32 2.33 4.70 32.03
N PRO A 33 1.38 5.49 32.58
CA PRO A 33 -0.03 5.35 32.25
C PRO A 33 -0.24 5.43 30.74
N LEU A 34 -1.01 4.50 30.18
CA LEU A 34 -1.44 4.53 28.78
C LEU A 34 -2.33 5.76 28.55
N SER A 35 -1.72 6.89 28.19
CA SER A 35 -2.45 8.07 27.77
C SER A 35 -2.99 7.87 26.35
N ALA A 36 -4.15 8.46 26.06
CA ALA A 36 -4.71 8.48 24.71
C ALA A 36 -3.71 9.05 23.69
N GLU A 37 -2.93 10.06 24.10
CA GLU A 37 -1.90 10.66 23.25
C GLU A 37 -0.79 9.67 22.87
N ASN A 38 -0.31 8.87 23.84
CA ASN A 38 0.72 7.87 23.58
C ASN A 38 0.21 6.75 22.65
N LEU A 39 -1.05 6.34 22.84
CA LEU A 39 -1.69 5.35 21.97
C LEU A 39 -1.88 5.86 20.54
N VAL A 40 -2.38 7.08 20.36
CA VAL A 40 -2.53 7.70 19.03
C VAL A 40 -1.16 7.80 18.35
N ARG A 41 -0.14 8.29 19.06
CA ARG A 41 1.22 8.41 18.52
C ARG A 41 1.79 7.07 18.08
N ALA A 42 1.69 6.05 18.92
CA ALA A 42 2.19 4.71 18.59
C ALA A 42 1.42 4.09 17.41
N GLY A 43 0.10 4.26 17.37
CA GLY A 43 -0.75 3.80 16.26
C GLY A 43 -0.41 4.49 14.94
N THR A 44 -0.21 5.81 14.95
CA THR A 44 0.20 6.57 13.76
C THR A 44 1.57 6.13 13.26
N GLN A 45 2.55 5.95 14.15
CA GLN A 45 3.88 5.45 13.77
C GLN A 45 3.83 4.03 13.20
N ALA A 46 3.04 3.14 13.79
CA ALA A 46 2.83 1.80 13.27
C ALA A 46 2.17 1.82 11.87
N SER A 47 1.18 2.69 11.66
CA SER A 47 0.56 2.88 10.35
C SER A 47 1.55 3.36 9.29
N TRP A 48 2.39 4.37 9.60
CA TRP A 48 3.44 4.83 8.70
C TRP A 48 4.51 3.79 8.42
N ALA A 49 4.87 2.98 9.42
CA ALA A 49 5.74 1.85 9.22
C ALA A 49 5.11 0.85 8.23
N SER A 50 3.84 0.48 8.43
CA SER A 50 3.13 -0.43 7.52
C SER A 50 3.05 0.11 6.09
N LEU A 51 2.82 1.41 5.89
CA LEU A 51 2.86 2.04 4.57
C LEU A 51 4.23 1.93 3.91
N ALA A 52 5.29 2.22 4.67
CA ALA A 52 6.66 2.09 4.18
C ALA A 52 7.00 0.64 3.82
N ASP A 53 6.58 -0.33 4.64
CA ASP A 53 6.76 -1.76 4.37
C ASP A 53 6.03 -2.17 3.08
N PHE A 54 4.79 -1.71 2.92
CA PHE A 54 3.94 -1.98 1.76
C PHE A 54 4.58 -1.53 0.44
N ALA A 55 5.28 -0.38 0.42
CA ALA A 55 6.00 0.12 -0.75
C ALA A 55 7.47 -0.30 -0.83
N GLY A 56 7.91 -1.19 0.06
CA GLY A 56 9.30 -1.66 0.12
C GLY A 56 10.31 -0.58 0.50
N ASN A 57 9.88 0.52 1.15
CA ASN A 57 10.78 1.56 1.66
C ASN A 57 11.33 1.16 3.02
N ASP A 58 12.36 0.30 3.01
CA ASP A 58 12.94 -0.25 4.23
C ASP A 58 13.52 0.81 5.16
N TYR A 59 14.06 1.90 4.59
CA TYR A 59 14.61 3.00 5.37
C TYR A 59 13.51 3.67 6.21
N ALA A 60 12.39 4.02 5.58
CA ALA A 60 11.25 4.59 6.27
C ALA A 60 10.61 3.58 7.23
N PHE A 61 10.52 2.30 6.85
CA PHE A 61 10.01 1.25 7.72
C PHE A 61 10.83 1.17 9.01
N GLN A 62 12.15 0.98 8.91
CA GLN A 62 13.03 0.91 10.08
C GLN A 62 13.01 2.18 10.91
N ARG A 63 12.66 3.31 10.31
CA ARG A 63 12.51 4.55 11.04
C ARG A 63 11.26 4.57 11.91
N TRP A 64 10.10 4.34 11.31
CA TRP A 64 8.80 4.51 11.97
C TRP A 64 8.35 3.28 12.76
N ALA A 65 8.85 2.10 12.40
CA ALA A 65 8.46 0.86 13.06
C ALA A 65 8.83 0.89 14.55
N PRO A 66 7.88 0.60 15.46
CA PRO A 66 8.21 0.32 16.85
C PRO A 66 9.22 -0.85 16.97
N PRO A 67 10.04 -0.93 18.03
CA PRO A 67 11.02 -2.00 18.19
C PRO A 67 10.44 -3.42 18.03
N VAL A 68 9.23 -3.64 18.57
CA VAL A 68 8.49 -4.91 18.46
C VAL A 68 8.05 -5.24 17.03
N PHE A 69 7.83 -4.24 16.17
CA PHE A 69 7.55 -4.47 14.75
C PHE A 69 8.80 -4.92 14.00
N ARG A 70 9.96 -4.32 14.32
CA ARG A 70 11.25 -4.64 13.67
C ARG A 70 11.72 -6.05 14.00
N ALA A 71 11.57 -6.47 15.26
CA ALA A 71 12.04 -7.77 15.75
C ALA A 71 11.32 -8.97 15.08
N ASN A 72 10.12 -8.76 14.56
CA ASN A 72 9.32 -9.81 13.94
C ASN A 72 9.45 -9.85 12.40
N LEU A 73 10.38 -9.09 11.83
CA LEU A 73 10.64 -9.06 10.39
C LEU A 73 12.04 -9.62 10.12
N ASP A 74 12.15 -10.95 10.25
CA ASP A 74 13.28 -11.69 9.73
C ASP A 74 13.08 -11.84 8.21
N ARG A 75 13.39 -10.77 7.46
CA ARG A 75 13.27 -10.75 6.01
C ARG A 75 14.66 -10.72 5.38
N ASP A 76 14.94 -11.72 4.56
CA ASP A 76 16.13 -11.76 3.72
C ASP A 76 16.14 -10.53 2.79
N ALA A 77 17.18 -9.69 2.93
CA ALA A 77 17.35 -8.49 2.13
C ALA A 77 17.47 -8.80 0.63
N GLN A 78 17.92 -10.01 0.26
CA GLN A 78 18.02 -10.44 -1.15
C GLN A 78 16.69 -10.89 -1.74
N ALA A 79 15.70 -11.24 -0.90
CA ALA A 79 14.36 -11.63 -1.33
C ALA A 79 13.41 -10.43 -1.54
N ARG A 80 13.89 -9.20 -1.37
CA ARG A 80 13.04 -8.01 -1.49
C ARG A 80 12.69 -7.73 -2.95
N PRO A 81 11.39 -7.54 -3.28
CA PRO A 81 11.01 -7.14 -4.62
C PRO A 81 11.65 -5.80 -4.99
N GLN A 82 12.04 -5.65 -6.25
CA GLN A 82 12.60 -4.38 -6.74
C GLN A 82 11.56 -3.26 -6.64
N ARG A 83 11.98 -2.11 -6.10
CA ARG A 83 11.16 -0.90 -6.13
C ARG A 83 11.10 -0.34 -7.55
N VAL A 84 9.91 0.05 -7.97
CA VAL A 84 9.62 0.62 -9.29
C VAL A 84 8.86 1.94 -9.13
N GLU A 85 9.06 2.81 -10.11
CA GLU A 85 8.28 4.04 -10.26
C GLU A 85 7.20 3.82 -11.33
N ARG A 86 6.00 4.32 -11.05
CA ARG A 86 4.85 4.30 -11.95
C ARG A 86 4.13 5.64 -11.89
N ARG A 87 3.27 5.88 -12.86
CA ARG A 87 2.36 7.02 -12.87
C ARG A 87 0.95 6.49 -13.10
N THR A 88 0.01 6.88 -12.25
CA THR A 88 -1.41 6.56 -12.46
C THR A 88 -1.93 7.33 -13.67
N ARG A 89 -3.07 6.90 -14.23
CA ARG A 89 -3.74 7.64 -15.31
C ARG A 89 -4.15 9.06 -14.88
N GLY A 90 -4.43 9.27 -13.59
CA GLY A 90 -4.69 10.58 -12.99
C GLY A 90 -3.45 11.48 -12.90
N GLY A 91 -2.26 10.96 -13.21
CA GLY A 91 -1.01 11.70 -13.15
C GLY A 91 -0.33 11.68 -11.77
N LEU A 92 -0.79 10.83 -10.85
CA LEU A 92 -0.14 10.64 -9.56
C LEU A 92 1.12 9.78 -9.74
N ASP A 93 2.27 10.29 -9.32
CA ASP A 93 3.51 9.53 -9.27
C ASP A 93 3.48 8.54 -8.09
N VAL A 94 3.89 7.30 -8.36
CA VAL A 94 3.81 6.16 -7.45
C VAL A 94 5.17 5.49 -7.36
N VAL A 95 5.61 5.17 -6.14
CA VAL A 95 6.81 4.39 -5.89
C VAL A 95 6.42 3.18 -5.03
N GLY A 96 6.83 1.98 -5.45
CA GLY A 96 6.39 0.76 -4.78
C GLY A 96 7.11 -0.49 -5.25
N VAL A 97 6.63 -1.65 -4.83
CA VAL A 97 7.15 -2.95 -5.25
C VAL A 97 6.32 -3.54 -6.37
N ARG A 98 6.99 -4.17 -7.34
CA ARG A 98 6.37 -4.87 -8.46
C ARG A 98 6.31 -6.37 -8.20
N ASN A 99 5.13 -6.96 -8.41
CA ASN A 99 4.92 -8.39 -8.47
C ASN A 99 4.33 -8.77 -9.84
N LEU A 100 4.76 -9.89 -10.41
CA LEU A 100 4.20 -10.43 -11.63
C LEU A 100 3.46 -11.72 -11.31
N ILE A 101 2.23 -11.82 -11.78
CA ILE A 101 1.39 -13.01 -11.65
C ILE A 101 1.12 -13.51 -13.07
N THR A 102 1.59 -14.72 -13.40
CA THR A 102 1.25 -15.37 -14.66
C THR A 102 -0.11 -16.03 -14.54
N LEU A 103 -1.03 -15.67 -15.44
CA LEU A 103 -2.38 -16.23 -15.50
C LEU A 103 -2.60 -16.93 -16.85
N PRO A 104 -3.56 -17.88 -16.96
CA PRO A 104 -3.98 -18.39 -18.26
C PRO A 104 -4.54 -17.22 -19.11
N GLY A 105 -3.76 -16.77 -20.11
CA GLY A 105 -4.14 -15.67 -20.99
C GLY A 105 -3.24 -14.43 -20.94
N GLY A 106 -2.27 -14.36 -20.02
CA GLY A 106 -1.30 -13.24 -19.98
C GLY A 106 -0.57 -13.10 -18.66
N GLU A 107 0.14 -11.99 -18.50
CA GLU A 107 0.76 -11.61 -17.23
C GLU A 107 -0.02 -10.46 -16.59
N LEU A 108 -0.13 -10.48 -15.26
CA LEU A 108 -0.66 -9.37 -14.49
C LEU A 108 0.48 -8.77 -13.66
N GLU A 109 0.80 -7.51 -13.94
CA GLU A 109 1.69 -6.73 -13.09
C GLU A 109 0.89 -6.08 -11.96
N VAL A 110 1.22 -6.44 -10.72
CA VAL A 110 0.64 -5.88 -9.50
C VAL A 110 1.68 -4.98 -8.84
N VAL A 111 1.35 -3.71 -8.66
CA VAL A 111 2.20 -2.74 -7.97
C VAL A 111 1.56 -2.36 -6.64
N PHE A 112 2.27 -2.64 -5.54
CA PHE A 112 1.95 -2.14 -4.20
C PHE A 112 2.87 -0.96 -3.91
N GLY A 113 2.33 0.25 -3.82
CA GLY A 113 3.12 1.45 -3.70
C GLY A 113 2.50 2.54 -2.85
N LEU A 114 3.21 3.65 -2.77
CA LEU A 114 2.75 4.90 -2.18
C LEU A 114 2.81 5.99 -3.25
N ALA A 115 1.97 7.02 -3.09
CA ALA A 115 2.21 8.29 -3.74
C ALA A 115 3.64 8.77 -3.43
N ALA A 116 4.40 9.17 -4.45
CA ALA A 116 5.81 9.50 -4.32
C ALA A 116 6.08 10.54 -3.22
N GLU A 117 5.21 11.56 -3.09
CA GLU A 117 5.35 12.58 -2.05
C GLU A 117 5.18 12.04 -0.62
N VAL A 118 4.39 10.97 -0.43
CA VAL A 118 4.22 10.32 0.88
C VAL A 118 5.44 9.46 1.18
N ASP A 119 5.94 8.73 0.17
CA ASP A 119 7.17 7.93 0.30
C ASP A 119 8.39 8.80 0.68
N GLU A 120 8.54 9.95 0.02
CA GLU A 120 9.58 10.94 0.32
C GLU A 120 9.42 11.51 1.74
N ALA A 121 8.20 11.93 2.10
CA ALA A 121 7.93 12.48 3.43
C ALA A 121 8.23 11.46 4.55
N LEU A 122 7.95 10.17 4.31
CA LEU A 122 8.26 9.11 5.25
C LEU A 122 9.77 8.93 5.46
N ALA A 123 10.61 9.26 4.47
CA ALA A 123 12.06 9.25 4.60
C ALA A 123 12.60 10.47 5.38
N ASP A 124 11.93 11.62 5.29
CA ASP A 124 12.41 12.93 5.76
C ASP A 124 12.35 13.19 7.27
N ARG A 125 11.95 12.20 8.07
CA ARG A 125 11.99 12.26 9.54
C ARG A 125 11.01 13.19 10.23
N ASP A 126 10.07 13.78 9.48
CA ASP A 126 9.16 14.81 9.95
C ASP A 126 7.70 14.35 9.85
N ALA A 127 7.04 14.23 11.00
CA ALA A 127 5.65 13.80 11.11
C ALA A 127 4.67 14.76 10.43
N ASP A 128 4.91 16.07 10.54
CA ASP A 128 4.02 17.08 9.96
C ASP A 128 4.10 17.02 8.44
N ARG A 129 5.28 16.75 7.89
CA ARG A 129 5.46 16.52 6.45
C ARG A 129 4.71 15.30 5.94
N VAL A 130 4.68 14.21 6.69
CA VAL A 130 3.91 13.01 6.30
C VAL A 130 2.42 13.32 6.27
N ILE A 131 1.88 13.95 7.32
CA ILE A 131 0.47 14.35 7.40
C ILE A 131 0.09 15.28 6.23
N GLU A 132 0.96 16.24 5.92
CA GLU A 132 0.72 17.20 4.84
C GLU A 132 0.82 16.56 3.46
N ALA A 133 1.69 15.58 3.27
CA ALA A 133 1.72 14.77 2.05
C ALA A 133 0.42 13.97 1.90
N GLN A 134 -0.01 13.26 2.95
CA GLN A 134 -1.26 12.48 2.93
C GLN A 134 -2.47 13.37 2.65
N ARG A 135 -2.56 14.55 3.27
CA ARG A 135 -3.62 15.53 3.01
C ARG A 135 -3.65 15.98 1.54
N ARG A 136 -2.48 16.21 0.92
CA ARG A 136 -2.41 16.59 -0.51
C ARG A 136 -2.87 15.45 -1.42
N VAL A 137 -2.49 14.20 -1.14
CA VAL A 137 -2.97 13.04 -1.90
C VAL A 137 -4.49 12.91 -1.79
N ALA A 138 -5.03 12.93 -0.57
CA ALA A 138 -6.47 12.86 -0.33
C ALA A 138 -7.24 13.98 -1.07
N GLY A 139 -6.69 15.21 -1.05
CA GLY A 139 -7.24 16.36 -1.77
C GLY A 139 -7.27 16.18 -3.29
N ARG A 140 -6.23 15.57 -3.88
CA ARG A 140 -6.16 15.26 -5.31
C ARG A 140 -7.17 14.17 -5.70
N ARG A 141 -7.24 13.10 -4.91
CA ARG A 141 -8.20 12.00 -5.14
C ARG A 141 -9.65 12.49 -5.17
N ALA A 142 -10.02 13.38 -4.24
CA ALA A 142 -11.36 13.95 -4.19
C ALA A 142 -11.73 14.74 -5.47
N GLN A 143 -10.74 15.22 -6.22
CA GLN A 143 -10.92 15.97 -7.47
C GLN A 143 -10.95 15.06 -8.71
N GLU A 144 -10.37 13.86 -8.64
CA GLU A 144 -10.27 12.89 -9.74
C GLU A 144 -11.54 12.04 -9.96
N GLY A 145 -12.69 12.47 -9.43
CA GLY A 145 -13.96 11.74 -9.46
C GLY A 145 -14.20 10.91 -10.73
N ASP A 146 -14.20 9.58 -10.56
CA ASP A 146 -14.63 8.40 -11.36
C ASP A 146 -15.09 8.57 -12.84
N ALA A 147 -14.56 9.52 -13.61
CA ALA A 147 -15.14 9.95 -14.90
C ALA A 147 -14.48 9.36 -16.16
N ALA A 148 -13.63 8.34 -16.05
CA ALA A 148 -13.11 7.64 -17.22
C ALA A 148 -13.83 6.29 -17.40
N ARG A 149 -14.51 6.12 -18.55
CA ARG A 149 -14.96 4.79 -18.99
C ARG A 149 -13.73 3.88 -19.07
N ARG A 150 -13.73 2.81 -18.28
CA ARG A 150 -12.69 1.76 -18.30
C ARG A 150 -12.99 0.83 -19.47
N GLU A 151 -12.02 0.62 -20.35
CA GLU A 151 -12.11 -0.40 -21.40
C GLU A 151 -11.45 -1.72 -20.94
N PRO A 152 -11.84 -2.88 -21.50
CA PRO A 152 -11.14 -4.13 -21.25
C PRO A 152 -9.65 -4.01 -21.64
N GLY A 153 -8.75 -4.32 -20.70
CA GLY A 153 -7.31 -4.17 -20.88
C GLY A 153 -6.71 -2.88 -20.27
N ASP A 154 -7.55 -1.99 -19.74
CA ASP A 154 -7.06 -0.80 -19.02
C ASP A 154 -6.45 -1.16 -17.65
N ASP A 155 -5.43 -0.39 -17.27
CA ASP A 155 -4.88 -0.40 -15.91
C ASP A 155 -5.95 -0.03 -14.87
N VAL A 156 -6.02 -0.81 -13.80
CA VAL A 156 -6.87 -0.51 -12.65
C VAL A 156 -6.01 0.04 -11.53
N THR A 157 -6.41 1.20 -10.97
CA THR A 157 -5.72 1.83 -9.85
C THR A 157 -6.69 2.07 -8.71
N ALA A 158 -6.30 1.71 -7.49
CA ALA A 158 -6.93 2.13 -6.26
C ALA A 158 -5.93 2.97 -5.46
N VAL A 159 -6.36 4.13 -4.99
CA VAL A 159 -5.57 5.03 -4.14
C VAL A 159 -6.33 5.22 -2.83
N SER A 160 -5.68 5.12 -1.68
CA SER A 160 -6.25 5.44 -0.37
C SER A 160 -5.86 6.85 0.08
N ASP A 161 -6.56 7.37 1.07
CA ASP A 161 -6.39 8.77 1.52
C ASP A 161 -5.07 8.98 2.29
N ASP A 162 -4.50 7.90 2.82
CA ASP A 162 -3.16 7.87 3.44
C ASP A 162 -2.03 7.69 2.40
N GLY A 163 -2.38 7.63 1.12
CA GLY A 163 -1.46 7.60 -0.01
C GLY A 163 -1.01 6.23 -0.48
N ALA A 164 -1.58 5.14 0.05
CA ALA A 164 -1.35 3.81 -0.51
C ALA A 164 -1.97 3.68 -1.90
N VAL A 165 -1.25 3.01 -2.79
CA VAL A 165 -1.64 2.81 -4.18
C VAL A 165 -1.50 1.34 -4.53
N LEU A 166 -2.58 0.77 -5.08
CA LEU A 166 -2.59 -0.53 -5.72
C LEU A 166 -2.82 -0.33 -7.22
N MET A 167 -1.92 -0.84 -8.05
CA MET A 167 -2.10 -0.86 -9.51
C MET A 167 -2.15 -2.30 -10.02
N LEU A 168 -3.08 -2.59 -10.92
CA LEU A 168 -3.22 -3.84 -11.65
C LEU A 168 -3.09 -3.51 -13.14
N ILE A 169 -2.03 -4.01 -13.76
CA ILE A 169 -1.62 -3.66 -15.13
C ILE A 169 -1.56 -4.96 -15.95
N PRO A 170 -2.48 -5.17 -16.91
CA PRO A 170 -2.39 -6.28 -17.85
C PRO A 170 -1.12 -6.17 -18.71
N ARG A 171 -0.46 -7.30 -18.99
CA ARG A 171 0.80 -7.39 -19.76
C ARG A 171 0.69 -8.35 -20.93
#